data_AF-A0A1G4KPT4-F1
#
_entry.id   AF-A0A1G4KPT4-F1
#
_cell.length_a   1.000
_cell.length_b   1.000
_cell.length_c   1.000
_cell.angle_alpha   90.00
_cell.angle_beta   90.00
_cell.angle_gamma   90.00
#
_symmetry.space_group_name_H-M   'P 1'
#
loop_
_entity.id
_entity.type
_entity.pdbx_description
1 polymer ?
#
loop_
_entity_poly.entity_id
_entity_poly.type
_entity_poly.pdbx_seq_one_letter_code
_entity_poly.pdbx_strand_id
1 'polypeptide(L)'
;MLCYKSKSHKHHTIENHDKKSAIDLITARNATDETKSVLHDSRLAKLLKEPTLRFHLKVIYELLNHPQLTNETSAEARREIANKKLVNLRRRGSEENKLVEDFCAHVLESVNR
;
A
#
# COMPACT_ATOMS: atom_id res chain seq x y z
N MET A 1 -18.45 -6.57 -28.12
CA MET A 1 -18.87 -5.20 -27.77
C MET A 1 -18.65 -4.31 -28.97
N LEU A 2 -19.71 -3.64 -29.45
CA LEU A 2 -19.65 -2.70 -30.56
C LEU A 2 -19.07 -1.37 -30.07
N CYS A 3 -17.94 -0.95 -30.64
CA CYS A 3 -17.26 0.30 -30.31
C CYS A 3 -17.78 1.43 -31.22
N TYR A 4 -18.27 2.52 -30.64
CA TYR A 4 -18.81 3.71 -31.33
C TYR A 4 -17.72 4.78 -31.61
N LYS A 5 -16.55 4.38 -32.12
CA LYS A 5 -15.51 5.32 -32.59
C LYS A 5 -15.12 5.01 -34.04
N SER A 6 -14.78 6.05 -34.78
CA SER A 6 -14.58 6.09 -36.24
C SER A 6 -13.71 4.95 -36.80
N LYS A 7 -13.95 4.60 -38.08
CA LYS A 7 -13.43 3.41 -38.82
C LYS A 7 -11.91 3.17 -38.77
N SER A 8 -11.11 4.08 -38.21
CA SER A 8 -9.65 3.99 -38.13
C SER A 8 -9.12 3.52 -36.77
N HIS A 9 -9.98 3.18 -35.80
CA HIS A 9 -9.55 2.72 -34.48
C HIS A 9 -9.06 1.26 -34.51
N LYS A 10 -7.76 1.04 -34.27
CA LYS A 10 -7.18 -0.30 -34.05
C LYS A 10 -7.05 -0.56 -32.56
N HIS A 11 -7.67 -1.64 -32.05
CA HIS A 11 -7.39 -2.13 -30.71
C HIS A 11 -6.03 -2.81 -30.70
N HIS A 12 -5.06 -2.24 -30.00
CA HIS A 12 -3.81 -2.92 -29.70
C HIS A 12 -4.08 -3.83 -28.49
N THR A 13 -4.01 -5.14 -28.69
CA THR A 13 -4.05 -6.11 -27.59
C THR A 13 -2.80 -5.90 -26.75
N ILE A 14 -2.95 -5.29 -25.57
CA ILE A 14 -1.87 -5.20 -24.60
C ILE A 14 -1.81 -6.54 -23.89
N GLU A 15 -0.80 -7.34 -24.20
CA GLU A 15 -0.51 -8.57 -23.47
C GLU A 15 -0.13 -8.21 -22.02
N ASN A 16 -0.90 -8.74 -21.06
CA ASN A 16 -0.60 -8.62 -19.63
C ASN A 16 0.65 -9.45 -19.33
N HIS A 17 1.82 -8.82 -19.37
CA HIS A 17 3.01 -9.38 -18.75
C HIS A 17 2.86 -9.27 -17.23
N ASP A 18 2.49 -10.38 -16.59
CA ASP A 18 2.64 -10.64 -15.17
C ASP A 18 4.13 -10.54 -14.77
N LYS A 19 4.63 -9.31 -14.61
CA LYS A 19 5.90 -9.07 -13.92
C LYS A 19 5.62 -9.13 -12.43
N LYS A 20 5.74 -10.32 -11.85
CA LYS A 20 5.96 -10.45 -10.40
C LYS A 20 7.20 -9.60 -10.06
N SER A 21 6.95 -8.47 -9.41
CA SER A 21 7.94 -7.42 -9.21
C SER A 21 9.10 -7.93 -8.37
N ALA A 22 10.32 -7.84 -8.90
CA ALA A 22 11.57 -8.17 -8.20
C ALA A 22 11.78 -7.37 -6.89
N ILE A 23 10.93 -6.37 -6.64
CA ILE A 23 10.97 -5.46 -5.48
C ILE A 23 10.45 -6.14 -4.21
N ASP A 24 9.48 -7.06 -4.28
CA ASP A 24 8.95 -7.77 -3.10
C ASP A 24 10.05 -8.58 -2.38
N LEU A 25 11.04 -9.08 -3.14
CA LEU A 25 12.20 -9.82 -2.62
C LEU A 25 13.26 -8.91 -1.98
N ILE A 26 13.34 -7.63 -2.37
CA ILE A 26 14.32 -6.66 -1.86
C ILE A 26 13.83 -6.08 -0.54
N THR A 27 12.53 -5.77 -0.43
CA THR A 27 11.92 -5.27 0.81
C THR A 27 11.97 -6.31 1.93
N ALA A 28 11.72 -7.59 1.63
CA ALA A 28 11.83 -8.68 2.61
C ALA A 28 13.28 -8.92 3.11
N ARG A 29 14.29 -8.62 2.27
CA ARG A 29 15.72 -8.78 2.62
C ARG A 29 16.26 -7.66 3.50
N ASN A 30 15.66 -6.49 3.49
CA ASN A 30 16.06 -5.32 4.28
C ASN A 30 15.20 -5.11 5.53
N ALA A 31 14.43 -6.12 5.96
CA ALA A 31 13.67 -6.06 7.20
C ALA A 31 14.63 -5.81 8.38
N THR A 32 14.58 -4.60 8.94
CA THR A 32 15.31 -4.25 10.16
C THR A 32 14.80 -5.11 11.32
N ASP A 33 15.63 -5.34 12.34
CA ASP A 33 15.22 -6.13 13.52
C ASP A 33 13.93 -5.61 14.16
N GLU A 34 13.72 -4.29 14.12
CA GLU A 34 12.53 -3.60 14.61
C GLU A 34 11.24 -4.00 13.88
N THR A 35 11.32 -4.39 12.61
CA THR A 35 10.15 -4.85 11.83
C THR A 35 9.89 -6.34 11.98
N LYS A 36 10.88 -7.12 12.45
CA LYS A 36 10.68 -8.55 12.71
C LYS A 36 9.79 -8.78 13.93
N SER A 37 9.90 -7.94 14.96
CA SER A 37 9.03 -8.03 16.15
C SER A 37 7.55 -7.86 15.78
N VAL A 38 7.26 -6.97 14.83
CA VAL A 38 5.92 -6.70 14.29
C VAL A 38 5.34 -7.94 13.60
N LEU A 39 6.15 -8.71 12.88
CA LEU A 39 5.72 -9.93 12.18
C LEU A 39 5.34 -11.07 13.14
N HIS A 40 5.83 -11.05 14.37
CA HIS A 40 5.52 -12.06 15.39
C HIS A 40 4.35 -11.66 16.31
N ASP A 41 3.81 -10.44 16.21
CA ASP A 41 2.65 -10.04 17.02
C ASP A 41 1.35 -10.71 16.50
N SER A 42 0.86 -11.67 17.30
CA SER A 42 -0.39 -12.38 17.03
C SER A 42 -1.63 -11.47 16.92
N ARG A 43 -1.62 -10.29 17.54
CA ARG A 43 -2.70 -9.29 17.45
C ARG A 43 -2.70 -8.63 16.07
N LEU A 44 -1.53 -8.24 15.57
CA LEU A 44 -1.38 -7.71 14.21
C LEU A 44 -1.76 -8.75 13.16
N ALA A 45 -1.36 -10.02 13.35
CA ALA A 45 -1.74 -11.11 12.47
C ALA A 45 -3.27 -11.32 12.40
N LYS A 46 -4.00 -11.11 13.51
CA LYS A 46 -5.47 -11.14 13.53
C LYS A 46 -6.07 -9.97 12.78
N LEU A 47 -5.58 -8.75 13.01
CA LEU A 47 -6.04 -7.54 12.31
C LEU A 47 -5.86 -7.65 10.79
N LEU A 48 -4.73 -8.21 10.33
CA LEU A 48 -4.45 -8.41 8.91
C LEU A 48 -5.39 -9.40 8.21
N LYS A 49 -6.22 -10.16 8.95
CA LYS A 49 -7.28 -10.98 8.32
C LYS A 49 -8.38 -10.10 7.73
N GLU A 50 -8.60 -8.92 8.30
CA GLU A 50 -9.63 -8.00 7.86
C GLU A 50 -9.37 -7.49 6.44
N PRO A 51 -10.29 -7.70 5.49
CA PRO A 51 -10.09 -7.32 4.09
C PRO A 51 -9.99 -5.80 3.92
N THR A 52 -10.77 -5.04 4.69
CA THR A 52 -10.77 -3.58 4.66
C THR A 52 -9.42 -3.01 5.07
N LEU A 53 -8.81 -3.55 6.13
CA LEU A 53 -7.48 -3.12 6.55
C LEU A 53 -6.44 -3.43 5.47
N ARG A 54 -6.46 -4.65 4.92
CA ARG A 54 -5.53 -5.05 3.85
C ARG A 54 -5.66 -4.17 2.61
N PHE A 55 -6.88 -3.77 2.24
CA PHE A 55 -7.11 -2.85 1.14
C PHE A 55 -6.42 -1.50 1.39
N HIS A 56 -6.65 -0.88 2.56
CA HIS A 56 -6.04 0.40 2.89
C HIS A 56 -4.51 0.33 2.96
N LEU A 57 -3.96 -0.73 3.57
CA LEU A 57 -2.51 -0.96 3.61
C LEU A 57 -1.92 -1.16 2.21
N LYS A 58 -2.63 -1.89 1.34
CA LYS A 58 -2.22 -2.08 -0.05
C LYS A 58 -2.17 -0.76 -0.82
N VAL A 59 -3.17 0.11 -0.65
CA VAL A 59 -3.16 1.44 -1.28
C VAL A 59 -1.94 2.26 -0.81
N ILE A 60 -1.65 2.27 0.49
CA ILE A 60 -0.47 2.98 1.03
C ILE A 60 0.82 2.38 0.46
N TYR A 61 0.93 1.04 0.42
CA TYR A 61 2.06 0.35 -0.19
C TYR A 61 2.24 0.72 -1.66
N GLU A 62 1.15 0.79 -2.42
CA GLU A 62 1.19 1.17 -3.82
C GLU A 62 1.64 2.61 -4.02
N LEU A 63 1.22 3.55 -3.17
CA LEU A 63 1.67 4.96 -3.21
C LEU A 63 3.18 5.09 -2.96
N LEU A 64 3.74 4.27 -2.08
CA LEU A 64 5.19 4.28 -1.79
C LEU A 64 6.03 3.74 -2.95
N ASN A 65 5.53 2.71 -3.63
CA ASN A 65 6.33 1.88 -4.54
C ASN A 65 6.06 2.13 -6.03
N HIS A 66 4.95 2.76 -6.39
CA HIS A 66 4.59 3.00 -7.79
C HIS A 66 4.59 4.50 -8.13
N PRO A 67 5.67 5.02 -8.73
CA PRO A 67 5.75 6.41 -9.20
C PRO A 67 4.60 6.83 -10.10
N GLN A 68 4.06 5.90 -10.90
CA GLN A 68 2.97 6.19 -11.84
C GLN A 68 1.63 6.53 -11.16
N LEU A 69 1.45 6.15 -9.88
CA LEU A 69 0.23 6.48 -9.13
C LEU A 69 0.29 7.88 -8.51
N THR A 70 1.49 8.37 -8.25
CA THR A 70 1.73 9.66 -7.58
C THR A 70 2.22 10.74 -8.55
N ASN A 71 2.70 10.34 -9.74
CA ASN A 71 3.47 11.17 -10.67
C ASN A 71 4.76 11.75 -10.07
N GLU A 72 5.27 11.12 -9.01
CA GLU A 72 6.46 11.58 -8.28
C GLU A 72 7.65 10.63 -8.47
N THR A 73 8.77 11.17 -8.95
CA THR A 73 10.00 10.41 -9.17
C THR A 73 10.81 10.21 -7.88
N SER A 74 10.76 11.16 -6.96
CA SER A 74 11.43 11.09 -5.66
C SER A 74 10.71 10.16 -4.68
N ALA A 75 11.49 9.36 -3.93
CA ALA A 75 10.96 8.50 -2.87
C ALA A 75 10.39 9.30 -1.70
N GLU A 76 11.00 10.45 -1.39
CA GLU A 76 10.56 11.38 -0.35
C GLU A 76 9.19 11.99 -0.68
N ALA A 77 8.98 12.43 -1.92
CA ALA A 77 7.70 12.95 -2.38
C ALA A 77 6.59 11.89 -2.31
N ARG A 78 6.88 10.65 -2.73
CA ARG A 78 5.96 9.52 -2.57
C ARG A 78 5.64 9.22 -1.10
N ARG A 79 6.64 9.28 -0.23
CA ARG A 79 6.46 9.10 1.22
C ARG A 79 5.54 10.16 1.80
N GLU A 80 5.65 11.42 1.35
CA GLU A 80 4.77 12.49 1.80
C GLU A 80 3.30 12.24 1.39
N ILE A 81 3.07 11.80 0.15
CA ILE A 81 1.72 11.46 -0.34
C ILE A 81 1.14 10.26 0.43
N ALA A 82 1.93 9.20 0.61
CA ALA A 82 1.53 8.04 1.40
C ALA A 82 1.22 8.43 2.86
N ASN A 83 2.00 9.34 3.45
CA ASN A 83 1.76 9.85 4.79
C ASN A 83 0.46 10.67 4.87
N LYS A 84 0.18 11.54 3.89
CA LYS A 84 -1.11 12.26 3.80
C LYS A 84 -2.29 11.28 3.76
N LYS A 85 -2.17 10.21 2.97
CA LYS A 85 -3.20 9.16 2.92
C LYS A 85 -3.36 8.44 4.27
N LEU A 86 -2.26 8.09 4.93
CA LEU A 86 -2.28 7.45 6.24
C LEU A 86 -2.94 8.36 7.30
N VAL A 87 -2.60 9.65 7.34
CA VAL A 87 -3.20 10.62 8.26
C VAL A 87 -4.71 10.74 8.04
N ASN A 88 -5.19 10.74 6.80
CA ASN A 88 -6.63 10.76 6.50
C ASN A 88 -7.38 9.52 6.98
N LEU A 89 -6.70 8.37 7.08
CA LEU A 89 -7.28 7.12 7.57
C LEU A 89 -7.22 6.98 9.09
N ARG A 90 -6.41 7.81 9.76
CA ARG A 90 -6.26 7.80 11.22
C ARG A 90 -7.32 8.65 11.92
N ARG A 91 -7.34 8.59 13.25
CA ARG A 91 -8.28 9.36 14.08
C ARG A 91 -8.30 10.84 13.69
N ARG A 92 -9.50 11.40 13.49
CA ARG A 92 -9.78 12.77 13.00
C ARG A 92 -9.45 13.02 11.52
N GLY A 93 -9.10 12.00 10.76
CA GLY A 93 -8.93 12.08 9.31
C GLY A 93 -10.28 12.03 8.58
N SER A 94 -10.31 12.52 7.33
CA SER A 94 -11.53 12.55 6.51
C SER A 94 -12.05 11.16 6.12
N GLU A 95 -11.20 10.15 6.19
CA GLU A 95 -11.50 8.74 5.86
C GLU A 95 -11.19 7.84 7.07
N GLU A 96 -11.39 8.36 8.29
CA GLU A 96 -11.05 7.67 9.53
C GLU A 96 -11.54 6.22 9.53
N ASN A 97 -10.62 5.29 9.83
CA ASN A 97 -10.91 3.88 9.89
C ASN A 97 -10.34 3.30 11.19
N LYS A 98 -11.24 2.77 12.02
CA LYS A 98 -10.88 2.18 13.32
C LYS A 98 -9.84 1.07 13.21
N LEU A 99 -9.94 0.19 12.20
CA LEU A 99 -8.98 -0.90 12.01
C LEU A 99 -7.58 -0.36 11.67
N VAL A 100 -7.51 0.76 10.94
CA VAL A 100 -6.24 1.41 10.62
C VAL A 100 -5.64 2.07 11.87
N GLU A 101 -6.44 2.74 12.69
CA GLU A 101 -5.95 3.32 13.95
C GLU A 101 -5.46 2.25 14.92
N ASP A 102 -6.25 1.19 15.13
CA ASP A 102 -5.88 0.05 15.99
C ASP A 102 -4.60 -0.62 15.49
N PHE A 103 -4.47 -0.82 14.17
CA PHE A 103 -3.25 -1.35 13.56
C PHE A 103 -2.04 -0.44 13.81
N CYS A 104 -2.16 0.86 13.57
CA CYS A 104 -1.07 1.82 13.81
C CYS A 104 -0.66 1.88 15.29
N ALA A 105 -1.62 1.84 16.22
CA ALA A 105 -1.34 1.83 17.64
C ALA A 105 -0.54 0.59 18.05
N HIS A 106 -0.90 -0.59 17.55
CA HIS A 106 -0.17 -1.83 17.82
C HIS A 106 1.22 -1.84 17.19
N VAL A 107 1.38 -1.38 15.94
CA VAL A 107 2.71 -1.27 15.31
C VAL A 107 3.61 -0.35 16.12
N LEU A 108 3.12 0.80 16.57
CA LEU A 108 3.89 1.71 17.42
C LEU A 108 4.23 1.10 18.78
N GLU A 109 3.35 0.30 19.38
CA GLU A 109 3.66 -0.45 20.60
C GLU A 109 4.79 -1.47 20.37
N SER A 110 4.76 -2.19 19.24
CA SER A 110 5.75 -3.23 18.91
C SER A 110 7.13 -2.68 18.56
N VAL A 111 7.20 -1.48 17.96
CA VAL A 111 8.47 -0.85 17.54
C VAL A 111 9.14 -0.06 18.67
N ASN A 112 8.37 0.48 19.62
CA ASN A 112 8.91 1.26 20.75
C ASN A 112 9.18 0.42 22.01
N ARG A 113 9.22 -0.91 21.89
CA ARG A 113 9.60 -1.85 22.97
C ARG A 113 11.06 -2.27 22.83
#